data_AF-C6LDW7-F1
#
_entry.id   AF-C6LDW7-F1
#
_cell.length_a   1.000
_cell.length_b   1.000
_cell.length_c   1.000
_cell.angle_alpha   90.00
_cell.angle_beta   90.00
_cell.angle_gamma   90.00
#
_symmetry.space_group_name_H-M   'P 1'
#
loop_
_entity.id
_entity.type
_entity.pdbx_description
1 polymer ?
#
loop_
_entity_poly.entity_id
_entity_poly.type
_entity_poly.pdbx_seq_one_letter_code
_entity_poly.pdbx_strand_id
1 'polypeptide(L)'
;MKKKRIKPSPRFFRGMTAIFSALLILTGSIRTVAFDWKDKVNEMLGVSSEGVKRSQNPDDYIYLSDYDTAAELVEAEIGLATRIQAEGTVLLKGTAEAGGTNVTLFGMRSLKMQYGGTMGGKVSEKQCVSLADALTEYGFSVNPVMQQFYMDMTQTYTPGNAAGATNIDTNTGTTVNEVPVSEYTQTQEDSYDTYSDAAIIVLGRDSSEGSDYYPGAEGIADADEFSGSPTGNILGLSDDERELIAYVESQGFGKVIVLINSGSAMELEELDMDDSVDTIMWIGNPGCYGTYGIAQILSGGVLPSGHLADTYAVNSALSPAAVNYGAYTFTNAADIDSSPNDALRSSWYLAELEGIYIGYKYYETRYYDTVTGAGNASEAAHGETADGKDVWNYIAVSTGPAWKILQSL
;
A
#
# COMPACT_ATOMS: atom_id res chain seq x y z
N MET A 1 -12.71 -19.76 83.88
CA MET A 1 -12.03 -18.86 82.92
C MET A 1 -13.06 -18.24 81.98
N LYS A 2 -13.37 -16.94 82.09
CA LYS A 2 -14.16 -16.22 81.07
C LYS A 2 -13.18 -15.64 80.04
N LYS A 3 -13.15 -16.18 78.81
CA LYS A 3 -12.35 -15.63 77.70
C LYS A 3 -12.84 -14.20 77.40
N LYS A 4 -11.94 -13.23 77.49
CA LYS A 4 -12.19 -11.82 77.13
C LYS A 4 -12.47 -11.78 75.62
N ARG A 5 -13.72 -11.57 75.23
CA ARG A 5 -14.12 -11.45 73.82
C ARG A 5 -13.59 -10.10 73.31
N ILE A 6 -12.50 -10.11 72.56
CA ILE A 6 -11.94 -8.91 71.92
C ILE A 6 -12.96 -8.44 70.89
N LYS A 7 -13.65 -7.32 71.18
CA LYS A 7 -14.53 -6.69 70.18
C LYS A 7 -13.63 -5.99 69.16
N PRO A 8 -13.82 -6.22 67.85
CA PRO A 8 -12.99 -5.56 66.84
C PRO A 8 -13.20 -4.04 66.94
N SER A 9 -12.13 -3.27 66.74
CA SER A 9 -12.20 -1.82 66.88
C SER A 9 -13.10 -1.22 65.78
N PRO A 10 -13.89 -0.17 66.07
CA PRO A 10 -14.69 0.52 65.05
C PRO A 10 -13.84 1.05 63.88
N ARG A 11 -12.55 1.32 64.13
CA ARG A 11 -11.57 1.73 63.12
C ARG A 11 -11.23 0.60 62.14
N PHE A 12 -11.16 -0.65 62.60
CA PHE A 12 -10.93 -1.81 61.75
C PHE A 12 -12.08 -2.02 60.76
N PHE A 13 -13.32 -1.97 61.24
CA PHE A 13 -14.49 -2.09 60.35
C PHE A 13 -14.61 -0.92 59.38
N ARG A 14 -14.32 0.32 59.81
CA ARG A 14 -14.28 1.48 58.89
C ARG A 14 -13.20 1.35 57.81
N GLY A 15 -12.02 0.85 58.17
CA GLY A 15 -10.95 0.56 57.20
C GLY A 15 -11.36 -0.50 56.20
N MET A 16 -11.97 -1.60 56.66
CA MET A 16 -12.53 -2.62 55.77
C MET A 16 -13.61 -2.07 54.85
N THR A 17 -14.56 -1.29 55.38
CA THR A 17 -15.61 -0.68 54.55
C THR A 17 -15.03 0.24 53.48
N ALA A 18 -14.03 1.06 53.80
CA ALA A 18 -13.37 1.90 52.81
C ALA A 18 -12.68 1.08 51.71
N ILE A 19 -11.99 0.00 52.08
CA ILE A 19 -11.34 -0.92 51.13
C ILE A 19 -12.38 -1.60 50.23
N PHE A 20 -13.46 -2.14 50.81
CA PHE A 20 -14.52 -2.79 50.02
C PHE A 20 -15.28 -1.81 49.12
N SER A 21 -15.50 -0.57 49.57
CA SER A 21 -16.11 0.48 48.73
C SER A 21 -15.19 0.87 47.57
N ALA A 22 -13.88 1.00 47.81
CA ALA A 22 -12.91 1.28 46.75
C ALA A 22 -12.83 0.12 45.74
N LEU A 23 -12.83 -1.12 46.21
CA LEU A 23 -12.89 -2.32 45.37
C LEU A 23 -14.19 -2.39 44.56
N LEU A 24 -15.33 -2.02 45.15
CA LEU A 24 -16.60 -2.00 44.43
C LEU A 24 -16.60 -0.95 43.32
N ILE A 25 -16.07 0.24 43.58
CA ILE A 25 -15.96 1.29 42.56
C ILE A 25 -15.00 0.84 41.46
N LEU A 26 -13.83 0.31 41.81
CA LEU A 26 -12.84 -0.17 40.84
C LEU A 26 -13.42 -1.29 39.97
N THR A 27 -14.04 -2.30 40.57
CA THR A 27 -14.64 -3.43 39.83
C THR A 27 -15.84 -2.99 38.99
N GLY A 28 -16.64 -2.03 39.46
CA GLY A 28 -17.71 -1.42 38.68
C GLY A 28 -17.20 -0.69 37.44
N SER A 29 -16.16 0.13 37.59
CA SER A 29 -15.54 0.86 36.47
C SER A 29 -14.88 -0.09 35.47
N ILE A 30 -14.11 -1.08 35.95
CA ILE A 30 -13.50 -2.10 35.08
C ILE A 30 -14.59 -2.86 34.33
N ARG A 31 -15.69 -3.22 34.98
CA ARG A 31 -16.81 -3.90 34.34
C ARG A 31 -17.39 -3.06 33.20
N THR A 32 -17.70 -1.78 33.43
CA THR A 32 -18.27 -0.93 32.39
C THR A 32 -17.35 -0.87 31.17
N VAL A 33 -16.06 -0.58 31.38
CA VAL A 33 -15.07 -0.53 30.29
C VAL A 33 -14.93 -1.89 29.59
N ALA A 34 -14.88 -2.99 30.34
CA ALA A 34 -14.75 -4.33 29.76
C ALA A 34 -15.98 -4.74 28.95
N PHE A 35 -17.19 -4.27 29.29
CA PHE A 35 -18.41 -4.53 28.52
C PHE A 35 -18.53 -3.62 27.30
N ASP A 36 -18.13 -2.36 27.41
CA ASP A 36 -18.06 -1.44 26.25
C ASP A 36 -17.04 -1.94 25.21
N TRP A 37 -15.98 -2.63 25.66
CA TRP A 37 -14.95 -3.22 24.82
C TRP A 37 -15.05 -4.76 24.74
N LYS A 38 -16.24 -5.30 25.02
CA LYS A 38 -16.51 -6.75 25.08
C LYS A 38 -15.87 -7.51 23.92
N ASP A 39 -16.07 -7.03 22.70
CA ASP A 39 -15.66 -7.76 21.51
C ASP A 39 -14.13 -7.84 21.40
N LYS A 40 -13.41 -6.76 21.70
CA LYS A 40 -11.93 -6.76 21.77
C LYS A 40 -11.39 -7.60 22.91
N VAL A 41 -12.03 -7.58 24.07
CA VAL A 41 -11.63 -8.42 25.21
C VAL A 41 -11.82 -9.90 24.89
N ASN A 42 -12.95 -10.25 24.27
CA ASN A 42 -13.24 -11.61 23.81
C ASN A 42 -12.27 -12.08 22.72
N GLU A 43 -11.93 -11.21 21.76
CA GLU A 43 -10.92 -11.47 20.74
C GLU A 43 -9.55 -11.75 21.37
N MET A 44 -9.10 -10.91 22.31
CA MET A 44 -7.81 -11.07 23.00
C MET A 44 -7.74 -12.35 23.85
N LEU A 45 -8.86 -12.74 24.47
CA LEU A 45 -8.95 -13.94 25.31
C LEU A 45 -9.29 -15.21 24.52
N GLY A 46 -9.53 -15.11 23.19
CA GLY A 46 -9.95 -16.25 22.37
C GLY A 46 -11.33 -16.81 22.74
N VAL A 47 -12.20 -16.02 23.38
CA VAL A 47 -13.54 -16.43 23.82
C VAL A 47 -14.56 -16.04 22.77
N SER A 48 -15.16 -17.02 22.09
CA SER A 48 -16.31 -16.77 21.22
C SER A 48 -17.62 -16.99 21.99
N SER A 49 -18.49 -15.97 22.01
CA SER A 49 -19.85 -16.09 22.56
C SER A 49 -20.87 -16.66 21.56
N GLU A 50 -20.46 -16.89 20.32
CA GLU A 50 -21.29 -17.41 19.23
C GLU A 50 -20.62 -18.60 18.57
N GLY A 51 -21.41 -19.59 18.16
CA GLY A 51 -20.91 -20.76 17.46
C GLY A 51 -21.82 -21.09 16.31
N VAL A 52 -21.27 -21.20 15.11
CA VAL A 52 -22.02 -21.68 13.95
C VAL A 52 -22.22 -23.18 14.11
N LYS A 53 -23.43 -23.62 14.45
CA LYS A 53 -23.81 -25.04 14.32
C LYS A 53 -24.11 -25.31 12.85
N ARG A 54 -23.15 -25.91 12.16
CA ARG A 54 -23.32 -26.42 10.81
C ARG A 54 -24.30 -27.59 10.82
N SER A 55 -25.29 -27.57 9.91
CA SER A 55 -26.13 -28.74 9.68
C SER A 55 -25.28 -29.90 9.19
N GLN A 56 -25.66 -31.12 9.56
CA GLN A 56 -25.05 -32.34 9.02
C GLN A 56 -25.79 -32.83 7.77
N ASN A 57 -26.89 -32.16 7.39
CA ASN A 57 -27.63 -32.44 6.18
C ASN A 57 -27.11 -31.55 5.03
N PRO A 58 -26.52 -32.12 3.97
CA PRO A 58 -26.06 -31.35 2.82
C PRO A 58 -27.17 -30.54 2.15
N ASP A 59 -28.41 -31.03 2.18
CA ASP A 59 -29.57 -30.37 1.57
C ASP A 59 -29.97 -29.07 2.28
N ASP A 60 -29.45 -28.80 3.48
CA ASP A 60 -29.69 -27.55 4.20
C ASP A 60 -28.81 -26.40 3.67
N TYR A 61 -27.86 -26.69 2.76
CA TYR A 61 -26.93 -25.73 2.19
C TYR A 61 -27.31 -25.37 0.75
N ILE A 62 -27.44 -24.07 0.48
CA ILE A 62 -27.74 -23.55 -0.87
C ILE A 62 -26.48 -23.53 -1.75
N TYR A 63 -25.30 -23.41 -1.13
CA TYR A 63 -24.00 -23.45 -1.79
C TYR A 63 -23.23 -24.65 -1.28
N LEU A 64 -23.15 -25.68 -2.10
CA LEU A 64 -22.36 -26.88 -1.83
C LEU A 64 -20.91 -26.61 -2.23
N SER A 65 -19.97 -27.09 -1.42
CA SER A 65 -18.54 -27.07 -1.74
C SER A 65 -18.28 -28.07 -2.87
N ASP A 66 -17.47 -27.68 -3.85
CA ASP A 66 -16.92 -28.60 -4.84
C ASP A 66 -15.78 -29.48 -4.26
N TYR A 67 -15.34 -29.20 -3.03
CA TYR A 67 -14.27 -29.90 -2.33
C TYR A 67 -14.79 -30.73 -1.16
N ASP A 68 -14.26 -31.94 -1.00
CA ASP A 68 -14.67 -32.90 0.04
C ASP A 68 -14.06 -32.56 1.40
N THR A 69 -12.90 -31.88 1.41
CA THR A 69 -12.20 -31.50 2.63
C THR A 69 -11.79 -30.03 2.65
N ALA A 70 -11.59 -29.48 3.86
CA ALA A 70 -11.05 -28.13 4.02
C ALA A 70 -9.63 -27.99 3.47
N ALA A 71 -8.83 -29.07 3.48
CA ALA A 71 -7.47 -29.05 2.95
C ALA A 71 -7.47 -28.90 1.42
N GLU A 72 -8.37 -29.61 0.73
CA GLU A 72 -8.54 -29.48 -0.72
C GLU A 72 -9.04 -28.09 -1.11
N LEU A 73 -9.98 -27.52 -0.35
CA LEU A 73 -10.44 -26.15 -0.56
C LEU A 73 -9.29 -25.14 -0.43
N VAL A 74 -8.48 -25.25 0.62
CA VAL A 74 -7.32 -24.35 0.84
C VAL A 74 -6.31 -24.48 -0.29
N GLU A 75 -6.00 -25.70 -0.75
CA GLU A 75 -5.10 -25.91 -1.88
C GLU A 75 -5.63 -25.27 -3.17
N ALA A 76 -6.94 -25.39 -3.40
CA ALA A 76 -7.57 -24.75 -4.55
C ALA A 76 -7.59 -23.21 -4.44
N GLU A 77 -7.76 -22.66 -3.24
CA GLU A 77 -7.65 -21.21 -2.98
C GLU A 77 -6.22 -20.71 -3.25
N ILE A 78 -5.19 -21.44 -2.81
CA ILE A 78 -3.79 -21.13 -3.10
C ILE A 78 -3.56 -21.13 -4.62
N GLY A 79 -4.01 -22.18 -5.32
CA GLY A 79 -3.88 -22.27 -6.78
C GLY A 79 -4.62 -21.16 -7.53
N LEU A 80 -5.83 -20.78 -7.07
CA LEU A 80 -6.60 -19.70 -7.65
C LEU A 80 -5.90 -18.34 -7.44
N ALA A 81 -5.47 -18.04 -6.22
CA ALA A 81 -4.78 -16.80 -5.89
C ALA A 81 -3.45 -16.66 -6.65
N THR A 82 -2.68 -17.75 -6.75
CA THR A 82 -1.45 -17.84 -7.57
C THR A 82 -1.73 -17.46 -9.02
N ARG A 83 -2.78 -18.04 -9.62
CA ARG A 83 -3.16 -17.74 -11.01
C ARG A 83 -3.65 -16.31 -11.19
N ILE A 84 -4.49 -15.81 -10.29
CA ILE A 84 -4.98 -14.42 -10.35
C ILE A 84 -3.81 -13.44 -10.32
N GLN A 85 -2.82 -13.67 -9.44
CA GLN A 85 -1.65 -12.80 -9.39
C GLN A 85 -0.82 -12.88 -10.68
N ALA A 86 -0.59 -14.08 -11.21
CA ALA A 86 0.17 -14.25 -12.45
C ALA A 86 -0.51 -13.56 -13.64
N GLU A 87 -1.82 -13.76 -13.80
CA GLU A 87 -2.59 -13.18 -14.90
C GLU A 87 -2.84 -11.67 -14.74
N GLY A 88 -2.87 -11.18 -13.50
CA GLY A 88 -3.10 -9.77 -13.15
C GLY A 88 -1.82 -8.92 -13.11
N THR A 89 -0.65 -9.53 -13.00
CA THR A 89 0.63 -8.80 -13.02
C THR A 89 0.84 -8.15 -14.40
N VAL A 90 1.17 -6.86 -14.41
CA VAL A 90 1.36 -6.08 -15.64
C VAL A 90 2.85 -5.83 -15.85
N LEU A 91 3.38 -6.28 -16.98
CA LEU A 91 4.73 -5.95 -17.42
C LEU A 91 4.74 -4.57 -18.09
N LEU A 92 5.42 -3.62 -17.47
CA LEU A 92 5.48 -2.22 -17.93
C LEU A 92 6.71 -1.95 -18.79
N LYS A 93 7.83 -2.61 -18.47
CA LYS A 93 9.11 -2.51 -19.18
C LYS A 93 9.84 -3.85 -19.15
N GLY A 94 10.53 -4.19 -20.24
CA GLY A 94 11.50 -5.28 -20.26
C GLY A 94 10.94 -6.68 -20.44
N THR A 95 11.55 -7.64 -19.75
CA THR A 95 11.19 -9.07 -19.76
C THR A 95 11.09 -9.57 -18.32
N ALA A 96 10.08 -10.37 -17.99
CA ALA A 96 9.78 -10.65 -16.59
C ALA A 96 10.77 -11.60 -15.89
N GLU A 97 11.46 -12.46 -16.63
CA GLU A 97 12.31 -13.52 -16.05
C GLU A 97 13.55 -12.95 -15.34
N ALA A 98 13.93 -13.53 -14.21
CA ALA A 98 15.11 -13.10 -13.43
C ALA A 98 16.44 -13.37 -14.14
N GLY A 99 16.50 -14.31 -15.09
CA GLY A 99 17.73 -14.65 -15.82
C GLY A 99 18.72 -15.53 -15.03
N GLY A 100 18.38 -15.92 -13.80
CA GLY A 100 19.12 -16.84 -12.94
C GLY A 100 18.35 -17.11 -11.65
N THR A 101 18.95 -17.84 -10.71
CA THR A 101 18.26 -18.28 -9.48
C THR A 101 18.79 -17.63 -8.22
N ASN A 102 19.98 -17.03 -8.23
CA ASN A 102 20.57 -16.40 -7.05
C ASN A 102 20.23 -14.92 -7.03
N VAL A 103 19.28 -14.53 -6.20
CA VAL A 103 18.66 -13.19 -6.24
C VAL A 103 18.78 -12.46 -4.93
N THR A 104 18.84 -11.13 -5.01
CA THR A 104 18.85 -10.26 -3.84
C THR A 104 17.61 -9.37 -3.84
N LEU A 105 16.89 -9.34 -2.71
CA LEU A 105 15.72 -8.47 -2.53
C LEU A 105 16.13 -7.12 -1.93
N PHE A 106 15.57 -6.05 -2.47
CA PHE A 106 15.78 -4.67 -2.06
C PHE A 106 14.46 -3.91 -1.88
N GLY A 107 14.52 -2.78 -1.19
CA GLY A 107 13.38 -1.96 -0.79
C GLY A 107 12.68 -2.53 0.45
N MET A 108 12.30 -1.66 1.37
CA MET A 108 11.62 -2.05 2.60
C MET A 108 10.31 -2.81 2.32
N ARG A 109 9.65 -2.52 1.19
CA ARG A 109 8.43 -3.24 0.75
C ARG A 109 8.69 -4.70 0.35
N SER A 110 9.94 -5.13 0.16
CA SER A 110 10.26 -6.56 -0.05
C SER A 110 9.99 -7.40 1.21
N LEU A 111 10.16 -6.79 2.39
CA LEU A 111 9.84 -7.37 3.68
C LEU A 111 8.45 -6.92 4.19
N LYS A 112 8.15 -5.62 4.10
CA LYS A 112 6.89 -4.99 4.51
C LYS A 112 5.92 -4.85 3.33
N MET A 113 5.72 -5.97 2.64
CA MET A 113 4.84 -6.03 1.48
C MET A 113 3.40 -5.70 1.86
N GLN A 114 2.76 -4.87 1.02
CA GLN A 114 1.35 -4.59 1.08
C GLN A 114 0.56 -5.74 0.41
N TYR A 115 0.13 -6.71 1.20
CA TYR A 115 -0.66 -7.84 0.70
C TYR A 115 -2.12 -7.49 0.40
N GLY A 116 -2.67 -6.44 1.03
CA GLY A 116 -4.05 -5.99 0.81
C GLY A 116 -4.23 -4.58 1.37
N GLY A 117 -5.44 -4.01 1.35
CA GLY A 117 -5.67 -2.70 1.96
C GLY A 117 -5.57 -2.74 3.49
N THR A 118 -5.13 -1.66 4.12
CA THR A 118 -5.01 -1.54 5.59
C THR A 118 -6.38 -1.61 6.28
N MET A 119 -7.43 -1.11 5.63
CA MET A 119 -8.84 -1.25 6.03
C MET A 119 -9.69 -1.73 4.85
N GLY A 120 -10.81 -2.40 5.12
CA GLY A 120 -11.75 -2.94 4.10
C GLY A 120 -11.26 -4.21 3.37
N GLY A 121 -9.98 -4.28 3.01
CA GLY A 121 -9.35 -5.40 2.28
C GLY A 121 -8.22 -6.08 3.06
N LYS A 122 -8.21 -5.98 4.39
CA LYS A 122 -7.11 -6.44 5.24
C LYS A 122 -7.01 -7.97 5.24
N VAL A 123 -5.81 -8.46 4.98
CA VAL A 123 -5.48 -9.89 5.09
C VAL A 123 -4.74 -10.21 6.40
N SER A 124 -4.81 -11.47 6.80
CA SER A 124 -4.04 -11.97 7.95
C SER A 124 -2.63 -12.33 7.51
N GLU A 125 -1.64 -11.50 7.86
CA GLU A 125 -0.23 -11.73 7.53
C GLU A 125 0.30 -13.09 8.01
N LYS A 126 -0.30 -13.67 9.06
CA LYS A 126 0.07 -15.02 9.55
C LYS A 126 -0.14 -16.14 8.53
N GLN A 127 -0.97 -15.89 7.52
CA GLN A 127 -1.28 -16.85 6.45
C GLN A 127 -0.59 -16.47 5.14
N CYS A 128 0.02 -15.28 5.08
CA CYS A 128 0.68 -14.79 3.88
C CYS A 128 2.02 -15.48 3.70
N VAL A 129 2.34 -15.79 2.44
CA VAL A 129 3.66 -16.32 2.05
C VAL A 129 4.50 -15.14 1.61
N SER A 130 5.68 -14.96 2.24
CA SER A 130 6.57 -13.86 1.89
C SER A 130 7.10 -14.00 0.46
N LEU A 131 7.52 -12.90 -0.16
CA LEU A 131 8.16 -12.96 -1.48
C LEU A 131 9.42 -13.83 -1.45
N ALA A 132 10.22 -13.74 -0.37
CA ALA A 132 11.43 -14.55 -0.21
C ALA A 132 11.11 -16.05 -0.07
N ASP A 133 10.06 -16.42 0.67
CA ASP A 133 9.62 -17.81 0.80
C ASP A 133 9.10 -18.34 -0.53
N ALA A 134 8.21 -17.59 -1.20
CA ALA A 134 7.68 -17.98 -2.50
C ALA A 134 8.79 -18.17 -3.55
N LEU A 135 9.77 -17.26 -3.61
CA LEU A 135 10.93 -17.41 -4.48
C LEU A 135 11.74 -18.67 -4.12
N THR A 136 12.01 -18.90 -2.84
CA THR A 136 12.74 -20.08 -2.37
C THR A 136 12.04 -21.38 -2.77
N GLU A 137 10.72 -21.44 -2.59
CA GLU A 137 9.89 -22.60 -2.98
C GLU A 137 9.87 -22.84 -4.50
N TYR A 138 10.06 -21.78 -5.29
CA TYR A 138 10.21 -21.84 -6.74
C TYR A 138 11.66 -21.99 -7.23
N GLY A 139 12.58 -22.37 -6.34
CA GLY A 139 13.94 -22.76 -6.69
C GLY A 139 14.95 -21.63 -6.75
N PHE A 140 14.60 -20.43 -6.29
CA PHE A 140 15.56 -19.35 -6.11
C PHE A 140 16.38 -19.53 -4.82
N SER A 141 17.62 -19.07 -4.86
CA SER A 141 18.47 -18.85 -3.71
C SER A 141 18.38 -17.36 -3.37
N VAL A 142 17.66 -17.00 -2.31
CA VAL A 142 17.43 -15.60 -1.94
C VAL A 142 18.46 -15.16 -0.90
N ASN A 143 19.11 -14.02 -1.12
CA ASN A 143 20.15 -13.48 -0.23
C ASN A 143 19.65 -13.33 1.23
N PRO A 144 20.12 -14.15 2.18
CA PRO A 144 19.64 -14.11 3.56
C PRO A 144 20.21 -12.92 4.35
N VAL A 145 21.34 -12.34 3.93
CA VAL A 145 21.96 -11.17 4.60
C VAL A 145 21.06 -9.96 4.41
N MET A 146 20.54 -9.76 3.19
CA MET A 146 19.61 -8.66 2.91
C MET A 146 18.25 -8.85 3.57
N GLN A 147 17.74 -10.09 3.65
CA GLN A 147 16.52 -10.37 4.42
C GLN A 147 16.69 -9.99 5.89
N GLN A 148 17.81 -10.36 6.51
CA GLN A 148 18.09 -9.98 7.90
C GLN A 148 18.28 -8.48 8.06
N PHE A 149 18.97 -7.81 7.14
CA PHE A 149 19.14 -6.36 7.13
C PHE A 149 17.80 -5.63 7.21
N TYR A 150 16.85 -5.92 6.30
CA TYR A 150 15.55 -5.26 6.35
C TYR A 150 14.76 -5.60 7.62
N MET A 151 14.88 -6.84 8.14
CA MET A 151 14.23 -7.21 9.41
C MET A 151 14.74 -6.34 10.57
N ASP A 152 16.04 -6.08 10.62
CA ASP A 152 16.65 -5.24 11.64
C ASP A 152 16.23 -3.76 11.48
N MET A 153 16.11 -3.30 10.23
CA MET A 153 15.68 -1.94 9.91
C MET A 153 14.22 -1.63 10.27
N THR A 154 13.38 -2.65 10.47
CA THR A 154 11.96 -2.46 10.86
C THR A 154 11.75 -1.69 12.17
N GLN A 155 12.80 -1.56 13.00
CA GLN A 155 12.75 -0.79 14.24
C GLN A 155 12.74 0.73 14.00
N THR A 156 13.30 1.16 12.87
CA THR A 156 13.49 2.58 12.52
C THR A 156 12.65 2.96 11.30
N TYR A 157 12.63 2.09 10.30
CA TYR A 157 11.99 2.31 9.01
C TYR A 157 10.79 1.40 8.88
N THR A 158 9.62 2.01 8.68
CA THR A 158 8.37 1.32 8.41
C THR A 158 7.63 2.14 7.38
N PRO A 159 7.26 1.56 6.23
CA PRO A 159 6.59 2.30 5.19
C PRO A 159 5.32 2.98 5.71
N GLY A 160 5.14 4.24 5.36
CA GLY A 160 3.98 5.00 5.79
C GLY A 160 2.69 4.51 5.13
N ASN A 161 1.59 4.77 5.82
CA ASN A 161 0.24 4.60 5.28
C ASN A 161 -0.23 5.91 4.66
N ALA A 162 -1.14 5.83 3.69
CA ALA A 162 -1.81 7.02 3.18
C ALA A 162 -2.37 7.85 4.34
N ALA A 163 -2.23 9.17 4.24
CA ALA A 163 -2.67 10.13 5.24
C ALA A 163 -4.16 9.95 5.55
N GLY A 164 -4.49 9.72 6.82
CA GLY A 164 -5.86 9.54 7.28
C GLY A 164 -6.69 10.79 7.07
N ALA A 165 -7.75 10.70 6.28
CA ALA A 165 -8.88 11.62 6.29
C ALA A 165 -9.84 11.26 7.42
N THR A 166 -9.35 11.01 8.65
CA THR A 166 -10.24 10.95 9.82
C THR A 166 -10.67 12.37 10.16
N ASN A 167 -11.72 12.84 9.47
CA ASN A 167 -12.71 13.91 9.72
C ASN A 167 -12.36 15.15 10.58
N ILE A 168 -11.14 15.33 11.08
CA ILE A 168 -10.77 16.22 12.18
C ILE A 168 -9.39 16.84 11.95
N ASP A 169 -8.48 16.17 11.23
CA ASP A 169 -7.18 16.72 10.85
C ASP A 169 -6.86 16.39 9.40
N THR A 170 -6.68 17.41 8.57
CA THR A 170 -6.43 17.29 7.13
C THR A 170 -4.94 17.26 6.79
N ASN A 171 -4.04 17.16 7.78
CA ASN A 171 -2.70 17.72 7.63
C ASN A 171 -1.53 16.90 8.20
N THR A 172 -1.57 15.58 8.05
CA THR A 172 -0.34 14.79 8.18
C THR A 172 -0.16 14.07 6.86
N GLY A 173 0.58 14.66 5.92
CA GLY A 173 0.93 14.00 4.66
C GLY A 173 1.54 12.61 4.90
N THR A 174 1.78 11.86 3.82
CA THR A 174 2.33 10.51 3.92
C THR A 174 3.85 10.56 3.85
N THR A 175 4.52 9.62 4.51
CA THR A 175 5.94 9.32 4.29
C THR A 175 6.08 7.97 3.57
N VAL A 176 7.10 7.83 2.73
CA VAL A 176 7.45 6.52 2.15
C VAL A 176 8.29 5.74 3.14
N ASN A 177 9.25 6.40 3.79
CA ASN A 177 10.13 5.89 4.84
C ASN A 177 10.92 4.65 4.40
N GLU A 178 11.54 4.74 3.21
CA GLU A 178 12.51 3.75 2.72
C GLU A 178 13.82 3.83 3.54
N VAL A 179 14.62 2.76 3.50
CA VAL A 179 15.92 2.74 4.18
C VAL A 179 16.94 3.51 3.34
N PRO A 180 17.54 4.60 3.86
CA PRO A 180 18.53 5.38 3.13
C PRO A 180 19.79 4.55 2.88
N VAL A 181 20.47 4.79 1.75
CA VAL A 181 21.66 4.03 1.35
C VAL A 181 22.80 4.14 2.40
N SER A 182 22.80 5.18 3.22
CA SER A 182 23.76 5.34 4.32
C SER A 182 23.70 4.25 5.39
N GLU A 183 22.61 3.49 5.48
CA GLU A 183 22.48 2.35 6.42
C GLU A 183 23.10 1.05 5.87
N TYR A 184 23.40 0.99 4.57
CA TYR A 184 23.97 -0.18 3.93
C TYR A 184 25.47 -0.21 4.22
N THR A 185 25.97 -1.36 4.66
CA THR A 185 27.36 -1.53 5.07
C THR A 185 28.07 -2.54 4.17
N GLN A 186 29.39 -2.64 4.32
CA GLN A 186 30.21 -3.66 3.66
C GLN A 186 29.67 -5.09 3.87
N THR A 187 28.98 -5.35 4.99
CA THR A 187 28.38 -6.67 5.26
C THR A 187 27.33 -7.04 4.22
N GLN A 188 26.51 -6.07 3.81
CA GLN A 188 25.51 -6.27 2.76
C GLN A 188 26.20 -6.40 1.41
N GLU A 189 27.13 -5.50 1.08
CA GLU A 189 27.88 -5.51 -0.19
C GLU A 189 28.60 -6.83 -0.45
N ASP A 190 29.33 -7.34 0.55
CA ASP A 190 30.08 -8.60 0.45
C ASP A 190 29.17 -9.81 0.19
N SER A 191 27.87 -9.69 0.43
CA SER A 191 26.91 -10.76 0.17
C SER A 191 26.44 -10.83 -1.29
N TYR A 192 26.48 -9.72 -2.04
CA TYR A 192 25.82 -9.61 -3.34
C TYR A 192 26.43 -10.53 -4.40
N ASP A 193 27.76 -10.71 -4.40
CA ASP A 193 28.46 -11.54 -5.39
C ASP A 193 27.90 -12.97 -5.52
N THR A 194 27.37 -13.52 -4.42
CA THR A 194 26.78 -14.88 -4.39
C THR A 194 25.32 -14.90 -4.88
N TYR A 195 24.65 -13.76 -4.87
CA TYR A 195 23.22 -13.59 -5.14
C TYR A 195 22.95 -12.49 -6.17
N SER A 196 23.81 -12.46 -7.20
CA SER A 196 23.93 -11.37 -8.17
C SER A 196 23.24 -11.61 -9.50
N ASP A 197 22.54 -12.75 -9.69
CA ASP A 197 21.85 -13.02 -10.96
C ASP A 197 20.79 -11.95 -11.24
N ALA A 198 20.02 -11.55 -10.22
CA ALA A 198 19.13 -10.39 -10.28
C ALA A 198 18.99 -9.68 -8.93
N ALA A 199 18.93 -8.35 -8.97
CA ALA A 199 18.39 -7.52 -7.91
C ALA A 199 16.90 -7.29 -8.15
N ILE A 200 16.08 -7.57 -7.14
CA ILE A 200 14.63 -7.36 -7.17
C ILE A 200 14.30 -6.28 -6.14
N ILE A 201 14.06 -5.06 -6.63
CA ILE A 201 13.66 -3.91 -5.82
C ILE A 201 12.13 -3.91 -5.73
N VAL A 202 11.58 -3.80 -4.53
CA VAL A 202 10.14 -3.66 -4.32
C VAL A 202 9.84 -2.26 -3.81
N LEU A 203 9.10 -1.49 -4.60
CA LEU A 203 8.65 -0.14 -4.27
C LEU A 203 7.14 -0.14 -4.12
N GLY A 204 6.58 0.74 -3.29
CA GLY A 204 5.14 0.67 -3.04
C GLY A 204 4.55 1.79 -2.22
N ARG A 205 3.24 1.93 -2.36
CA ARG A 205 2.38 2.85 -1.62
C ARG A 205 1.25 2.06 -0.98
N ASP A 206 0.89 2.44 0.24
CA ASP A 206 -0.21 1.81 0.97
C ASP A 206 -1.56 2.13 0.31
N SER A 207 -2.60 1.40 0.70
CA SER A 207 -3.99 1.78 0.44
C SER A 207 -4.84 1.48 1.66
N SER A 208 -5.75 2.38 2.02
CA SER A 208 -6.65 2.19 3.17
C SER A 208 -7.97 2.91 2.95
N GLU A 209 -9.05 2.36 3.50
CA GLU A 209 -10.27 3.15 3.72
C GLU A 209 -9.95 4.34 4.64
N GLY A 210 -10.60 5.47 4.41
CA GLY A 210 -10.47 6.66 5.27
C GLY A 210 -9.10 7.34 5.23
N SER A 211 -8.26 7.00 4.25
CA SER A 211 -6.98 7.63 3.99
C SER A 211 -6.79 7.88 2.52
N ASP A 212 -6.19 9.02 2.17
CA ASP A 212 -6.00 9.43 0.78
C ASP A 212 -4.59 10.01 0.57
N TYR A 213 -4.07 9.85 -0.64
CA TYR A 213 -2.89 10.60 -1.09
C TYR A 213 -3.34 11.95 -1.64
N TYR A 214 -3.13 13.01 -0.86
CA TYR A 214 -3.40 14.36 -1.35
C TYR A 214 -2.45 14.72 -2.49
N PRO A 215 -2.92 15.41 -3.54
CA PRO A 215 -2.09 15.81 -4.67
C PRO A 215 -0.92 16.73 -4.28
N GLY A 216 0.26 16.43 -4.80
CA GLY A 216 1.44 17.29 -4.73
C GLY A 216 2.02 17.40 -3.32
N ALA A 217 2.57 18.57 -3.00
CA ALA A 217 3.25 18.82 -1.73
C ALA A 217 2.33 18.67 -0.49
N GLU A 218 1.02 18.81 -0.65
CA GLU A 218 0.05 18.60 0.45
C GLU A 218 -0.03 17.12 0.87
N GLY A 219 0.29 16.19 -0.03
CA GLY A 219 0.32 14.76 0.25
C GLY A 219 1.57 14.27 0.96
N ILE A 220 2.57 15.13 1.17
CA ILE A 220 3.89 14.76 1.66
C ILE A 220 4.04 15.25 3.10
N ALA A 221 4.38 14.35 4.03
CA ALA A 221 4.58 14.73 5.43
C ALA A 221 5.92 15.42 5.66
N ASP A 222 6.96 14.95 4.98
CA ASP A 222 8.32 15.49 5.05
C ASP A 222 8.77 15.91 3.65
N ALA A 223 8.84 17.21 3.41
CA ALA A 223 9.21 17.75 2.10
C ALA A 223 10.65 17.38 1.70
N ASP A 224 11.52 17.10 2.67
CA ASP A 224 12.91 16.71 2.39
C ASP A 224 12.98 15.31 1.75
N GLU A 225 11.99 14.43 1.99
CA GLU A 225 11.90 13.08 1.40
C GLU A 225 11.68 13.11 -0.13
N PHE A 226 11.19 14.23 -0.66
CA PHE A 226 10.88 14.43 -2.08
C PHE A 226 11.58 15.67 -2.66
N SER A 227 12.66 16.12 -2.03
CA SER A 227 13.32 17.39 -2.39
C SER A 227 13.87 17.39 -3.81
N GLY A 228 14.31 16.23 -4.31
CA GLY A 228 14.75 16.03 -5.68
C GLY A 228 13.64 15.62 -6.65
N SER A 229 12.39 15.44 -6.17
CA SER A 229 11.31 14.86 -6.98
C SER A 229 10.92 15.81 -8.12
N PRO A 230 10.89 15.36 -9.39
CA PRO A 230 10.47 16.20 -10.51
C PRO A 230 8.98 16.55 -10.44
N THR A 231 8.17 15.71 -9.78
CA THR A 231 6.72 15.90 -9.67
C THR A 231 6.30 16.54 -8.36
N GLY A 232 7.13 16.41 -7.31
CA GLY A 232 6.83 16.90 -5.97
C GLY A 232 5.58 16.24 -5.38
N ASN A 233 5.31 14.98 -5.75
CA ASN A 233 4.10 14.26 -5.38
C ASN A 233 4.43 12.91 -4.75
N ILE A 234 3.64 12.51 -3.75
CA ILE A 234 3.83 11.29 -2.96
C ILE A 234 3.74 10.00 -3.79
N LEU A 235 3.11 10.05 -4.96
CA LEU A 235 2.99 8.91 -5.87
C LEU A 235 4.20 8.73 -6.79
N GLY A 236 5.12 9.69 -6.85
CA GLY A 236 6.45 9.56 -7.48
C GLY A 236 7.47 8.94 -6.54
N LEU A 237 8.72 8.81 -7.00
CA LEU A 237 9.81 8.23 -6.21
C LEU A 237 10.31 9.21 -5.15
N SER A 238 10.59 8.72 -3.94
CA SER A 238 11.31 9.49 -2.94
C SER A 238 12.80 9.62 -3.28
N ASP A 239 13.50 10.53 -2.59
CA ASP A 239 14.95 10.70 -2.71
C ASP A 239 15.67 9.38 -2.33
N ASP A 240 15.28 8.74 -1.23
CA ASP A 240 15.86 7.46 -0.78
C ASP A 240 15.56 6.30 -1.74
N GLU A 241 14.36 6.25 -2.36
CA GLU A 241 14.05 5.22 -3.37
C GLU A 241 14.93 5.37 -4.62
N ARG A 242 15.21 6.60 -5.05
CA ARG A 242 16.13 6.86 -6.18
C ARG A 242 17.57 6.56 -5.83
N GLU A 243 18.02 6.92 -4.63
CA GLU A 243 19.34 6.55 -4.15
C GLU A 243 19.51 5.03 -4.09
N LEU A 244 18.48 4.30 -3.62
CA LEU A 244 18.49 2.84 -3.61
C LEU A 244 18.64 2.25 -5.01
N ILE A 245 17.88 2.75 -6.00
CA ILE A 245 17.97 2.28 -7.38
C ILE A 245 19.40 2.50 -7.92
N ALA A 246 19.92 3.72 -7.81
CA ALA A 246 21.27 4.07 -8.26
C ALA A 246 22.36 3.26 -7.53
N TYR A 247 22.16 2.99 -6.24
CA TYR A 247 23.05 2.13 -5.46
C TYR A 247 23.04 0.70 -6.02
N VAL A 248 21.88 0.08 -6.21
CA VAL A 248 21.74 -1.29 -6.74
C VAL A 248 22.39 -1.41 -8.11
N GLU A 249 22.18 -0.45 -9.00
CA GLU A 249 22.80 -0.42 -10.33
C GLU A 249 24.33 -0.45 -10.27
N SER A 250 24.91 0.23 -9.29
CA SER A 250 26.36 0.28 -9.11
C SER A 250 26.97 -1.04 -8.57
N GLN A 251 26.15 -1.98 -8.11
CA GLN A 251 26.63 -3.24 -7.51
C GLN A 251 26.90 -4.37 -8.51
N GLY A 252 26.59 -4.18 -9.80
CA GLY A 252 26.92 -5.16 -10.84
C GLY A 252 26.04 -6.40 -10.87
N PHE A 253 24.77 -6.28 -10.47
CA PHE A 253 23.77 -7.33 -10.67
C PHE A 253 23.57 -7.63 -12.17
N GLY A 254 23.32 -8.90 -12.50
CA GLY A 254 23.07 -9.34 -13.87
C GLY A 254 21.76 -8.78 -14.45
N LYS A 255 20.81 -8.45 -13.58
CA LYS A 255 19.54 -7.83 -13.93
C LYS A 255 18.98 -6.98 -12.78
N VAL A 256 18.38 -5.83 -13.10
CA VAL A 256 17.65 -4.98 -12.15
C VAL A 256 16.15 -5.04 -12.45
N ILE A 257 15.38 -5.58 -11.51
CA ILE A 257 13.94 -5.76 -11.62
C ILE A 257 13.26 -4.92 -10.53
N VAL A 258 12.29 -4.10 -10.94
CA VAL A 258 11.47 -3.32 -10.00
C VAL A 258 10.04 -3.83 -9.99
N LEU A 259 9.56 -4.19 -8.80
CA LEU A 259 8.18 -4.59 -8.53
C LEU A 259 7.43 -3.43 -7.86
N ILE A 260 6.33 -3.00 -8.48
CA ILE A 260 5.47 -1.94 -7.97
C ILE A 260 4.33 -2.58 -7.16
N ASN A 261 4.48 -2.56 -5.83
CA ASN A 261 3.52 -3.02 -4.83
C ASN A 261 2.65 -1.86 -4.35
N SER A 262 1.71 -1.44 -5.20
CA SER A 262 0.84 -0.30 -4.93
C SER A 262 -0.57 -0.56 -5.43
N GLY A 263 -1.58 -0.17 -4.63
CA GLY A 263 -2.98 -0.11 -5.07
C GLY A 263 -3.30 1.17 -5.86
N SER A 264 -2.46 2.21 -5.73
CA SER A 264 -2.57 3.48 -6.45
C SER A 264 -1.64 3.50 -7.67
N ALA A 265 -2.05 4.16 -8.75
CA ALA A 265 -1.19 4.40 -9.90
C ALA A 265 -0.03 5.32 -9.50
N MET A 266 1.17 4.76 -9.41
CA MET A 266 2.40 5.50 -9.13
C MET A 266 2.90 6.24 -10.38
N GLU A 267 3.73 7.26 -10.17
CA GLU A 267 4.40 8.01 -11.22
C GLU A 267 5.73 7.30 -11.54
N LEU A 268 5.79 6.67 -12.70
CA LEU A 268 6.87 5.74 -13.06
C LEU A 268 7.75 6.23 -14.21
N GLU A 269 7.61 7.50 -14.64
CA GLU A 269 8.36 8.04 -15.78
C GLU A 269 9.87 8.00 -15.54
N GLU A 270 10.35 8.50 -14.40
CA GLU A 270 11.77 8.46 -14.02
C GLU A 270 12.33 7.04 -14.13
N LEU A 271 11.55 6.04 -13.69
CA LEU A 271 11.95 4.64 -13.73
C LEU A 271 11.90 4.03 -15.15
N ASP A 272 10.89 4.38 -15.96
CA ASP A 272 10.78 3.92 -17.35
C ASP A 272 11.93 4.49 -18.20
N MET A 273 12.37 5.71 -17.92
CA MET A 273 13.50 6.38 -18.59
C MET A 273 14.87 5.86 -18.16
N ASP A 274 14.98 5.14 -17.04
CA ASP A 274 16.26 4.59 -16.59
C ASP A 274 16.62 3.30 -17.35
N ASP A 275 17.50 3.41 -18.34
CA ASP A 275 17.96 2.27 -19.14
C ASP A 275 18.68 1.17 -18.33
N SER A 276 19.15 1.47 -17.11
CA SER A 276 19.78 0.48 -16.22
C SER A 276 18.76 -0.41 -15.51
N VAL A 277 17.50 0.02 -15.46
CA VAL A 277 16.39 -0.80 -14.95
C VAL A 277 15.85 -1.68 -16.07
N ASP A 278 16.22 -2.96 -16.03
CA ASP A 278 15.86 -3.92 -17.06
C ASP A 278 14.37 -4.22 -17.11
N THR A 279 13.67 -4.20 -15.97
CA THR A 279 12.28 -4.68 -15.88
C THR A 279 11.47 -3.93 -14.83
N ILE A 280 10.25 -3.56 -15.20
CA ILE A 280 9.27 -2.95 -14.30
C ILE A 280 7.98 -3.76 -14.37
N MET A 281 7.48 -4.22 -13.23
CA MET A 281 6.21 -4.94 -13.14
C MET A 281 5.31 -4.33 -12.07
N TRP A 282 4.05 -4.08 -12.40
CA TRP A 282 3.03 -3.78 -11.40
C TRP A 282 2.41 -5.06 -10.90
N ILE A 283 2.53 -5.28 -9.58
CA ILE A 283 2.04 -6.48 -8.89
C ILE A 283 0.83 -6.21 -8.01
N GLY A 284 0.36 -4.95 -7.93
CA GLY A 284 -0.77 -4.58 -7.08
C GLY A 284 -0.57 -4.98 -5.62
N ASN A 285 -1.61 -5.55 -5.01
CA ASN A 285 -1.56 -6.15 -3.68
C ASN A 285 -1.76 -7.68 -3.77
N PRO A 286 -0.73 -8.50 -3.52
CA PRO A 286 -0.77 -9.93 -3.87
C PRO A 286 -1.68 -10.85 -3.05
N GLY A 287 -2.33 -10.36 -2.00
CA GLY A 287 -3.03 -11.21 -1.03
C GLY A 287 -2.09 -12.23 -0.36
N CYS A 288 -2.66 -13.23 0.31
CA CYS A 288 -1.85 -14.18 1.08
C CYS A 288 -0.94 -15.08 0.21
N TYR A 289 -1.34 -15.36 -1.03
CA TYR A 289 -0.71 -16.40 -1.85
C TYR A 289 -0.29 -15.93 -3.25
N GLY A 290 -0.51 -14.66 -3.59
CA GLY A 290 -0.12 -14.14 -4.90
C GLY A 290 1.38 -14.10 -5.11
N THR A 291 2.19 -14.03 -4.06
CA THR A 291 3.66 -14.09 -4.17
C THR A 291 4.17 -15.33 -4.92
N TYR A 292 3.42 -16.45 -4.89
CA TYR A 292 3.70 -17.59 -5.76
C TYR A 292 3.55 -17.30 -7.25
N GLY A 293 2.53 -16.52 -7.64
CA GLY A 293 2.35 -16.09 -9.03
C GLY A 293 3.49 -15.18 -9.49
N ILE A 294 3.98 -14.31 -8.61
CA ILE A 294 5.17 -13.48 -8.86
C ILE A 294 6.41 -14.37 -9.05
N ALA A 295 6.61 -15.37 -8.19
CA ALA A 295 7.72 -16.31 -8.31
C ALA A 295 7.64 -17.18 -9.60
N GLN A 296 6.44 -17.59 -10.02
CA GLN A 296 6.21 -18.26 -11.30
C GLN A 296 6.61 -17.39 -12.50
N ILE A 297 6.29 -16.10 -12.44
CA ILE A 297 6.67 -15.14 -13.49
C ILE A 297 8.19 -14.97 -13.53
N LEU A 298 8.82 -14.71 -12.39
CA LEU A 298 10.26 -14.46 -12.30
C LEU A 298 11.09 -15.70 -12.71
N SER A 299 10.56 -16.91 -12.48
CA SER A 299 11.19 -18.17 -12.93
C SER A 299 10.96 -18.49 -14.41
N GLY A 300 10.11 -17.73 -15.11
CA GLY A 300 9.73 -18.01 -16.50
C GLY A 300 8.75 -19.17 -16.67
N GLY A 301 8.16 -19.66 -15.57
CA GLY A 301 7.14 -20.72 -15.61
C GLY A 301 5.82 -20.25 -16.23
N VAL A 302 5.51 -18.95 -16.09
CA VAL A 302 4.36 -18.29 -16.71
C VAL A 302 4.75 -16.90 -17.20
N LEU A 303 4.04 -16.39 -18.21
CA LEU A 303 4.23 -15.02 -18.68
C LEU A 303 3.14 -14.10 -18.07
N PRO A 304 3.50 -12.87 -17.68
CA PRO A 304 2.51 -11.90 -17.23
C PRO A 304 1.57 -11.54 -18.39
N SER A 305 0.27 -11.46 -18.10
CA SER A 305 -0.76 -11.13 -19.09
C SER A 305 -1.62 -9.94 -18.70
N GLY A 306 -1.36 -9.30 -17.57
CA GLY A 306 -2.13 -8.18 -17.07
C GLY A 306 -2.01 -6.96 -17.97
N HIS A 307 -3.02 -6.11 -17.96
CA HIS A 307 -2.99 -4.78 -18.58
C HIS A 307 -3.40 -3.72 -17.55
N LEU A 308 -2.89 -2.51 -17.72
CA LEU A 308 -3.26 -1.38 -16.85
C LEU A 308 -4.76 -1.10 -16.93
N ALA A 309 -5.42 -1.01 -15.77
CA ALA A 309 -6.81 -0.59 -15.66
C ALA A 309 -6.95 0.94 -15.61
N ASP A 310 -5.90 1.64 -15.17
CA ASP A 310 -5.85 3.09 -15.00
C ASP A 310 -4.74 3.73 -15.82
N THR A 311 -4.83 5.05 -16.02
CA THR A 311 -3.76 5.82 -16.66
C THR A 311 -2.71 6.22 -15.62
N TYR A 312 -1.47 5.82 -15.84
CA TYR A 312 -0.32 6.22 -15.03
C TYR A 312 0.21 7.53 -15.60
N ALA A 313 -0.10 8.67 -14.96
CA ALA A 313 0.35 9.99 -15.37
C ALA A 313 1.78 10.27 -14.89
N VAL A 314 2.51 11.17 -15.56
CA VAL A 314 3.83 11.65 -15.08
C VAL A 314 3.67 12.33 -13.74
N ASN A 315 2.77 13.30 -13.69
CA ASN A 315 2.40 13.98 -12.46
C ASN A 315 0.89 13.84 -12.27
N SER A 316 0.52 12.87 -11.46
CA SER A 316 -0.88 12.56 -11.13
C SER A 316 -1.56 13.69 -10.36
N ALA A 317 -0.79 14.56 -9.68
CA ALA A 317 -1.33 15.74 -9.00
C ALA A 317 -1.90 16.80 -9.96
N LEU A 318 -1.45 16.79 -11.22
CA LEU A 318 -1.95 17.68 -12.28
C LEU A 318 -3.11 17.06 -13.08
N SER A 319 -3.56 15.86 -12.72
CA SER A 319 -4.67 15.22 -13.43
C SER A 319 -5.96 16.05 -13.27
N PRO A 320 -6.88 15.99 -14.26
CA PRO A 320 -8.12 16.77 -14.22
C PRO A 320 -8.98 16.54 -12.97
N ALA A 321 -8.92 15.33 -12.41
CA ALA A 321 -9.60 15.00 -11.16
C ALA A 321 -8.82 15.49 -9.93
N ALA A 322 -7.48 15.38 -9.94
CA ALA A 322 -6.64 15.78 -8.82
C ALA A 322 -6.67 17.28 -8.52
N VAL A 323 -6.79 18.14 -9.54
CA VAL A 323 -6.86 19.60 -9.32
C VAL A 323 -8.09 20.06 -8.53
N ASN A 324 -9.15 19.24 -8.52
CA ASN A 324 -10.36 19.48 -7.72
C ASN A 324 -10.45 18.53 -6.53
N TYR A 325 -9.37 17.82 -6.18
CA TYR A 325 -9.36 16.88 -5.08
C TYR A 325 -9.15 17.61 -3.75
N GLY A 326 -9.84 17.16 -2.70
CA GLY A 326 -9.67 17.67 -1.35
C GLY A 326 -11.00 17.94 -0.64
N ALA A 327 -10.91 18.61 0.51
CA ALA A 327 -12.06 18.93 1.35
C ALA A 327 -12.47 20.41 1.17
N TYR A 328 -13.40 20.69 0.26
CA TYR A 328 -13.98 22.03 0.13
C TYR A 328 -15.17 22.20 1.04
N THR A 329 -15.30 23.37 1.66
CA THR A 329 -16.41 23.67 2.57
C THR A 329 -17.22 24.88 2.11
N PHE A 330 -18.53 24.86 2.36
CA PHE A 330 -19.38 26.02 2.13
C PHE A 330 -19.00 27.14 3.10
N THR A 331 -18.92 28.38 2.62
CA THR A 331 -18.58 29.54 3.46
C THR A 331 -19.57 29.79 4.59
N ASN A 332 -20.83 29.34 4.43
CA ASN A 332 -21.89 29.37 5.43
C ASN A 332 -22.13 27.99 6.09
N ALA A 333 -21.14 27.08 6.06
CA ALA A 333 -21.24 25.74 6.65
C ALA A 333 -21.78 25.73 8.08
N ALA A 334 -21.36 26.70 8.91
CA ALA A 334 -21.79 26.86 10.29
C ALA A 334 -23.29 27.20 10.45
N ASP A 335 -23.94 27.74 9.40
CA ASP A 335 -25.37 28.04 9.38
C ASP A 335 -26.22 26.82 9.00
N ILE A 336 -25.60 25.79 8.40
CA ILE A 336 -26.25 24.58 7.88
C ILE A 336 -26.27 23.48 8.95
N ASP A 337 -25.13 23.24 9.61
CA ASP A 337 -25.03 22.34 10.75
C ASP A 337 -24.13 22.94 11.84
N SER A 338 -24.67 22.98 13.06
CA SER A 338 -23.99 23.47 14.27
C SER A 338 -23.73 22.35 15.27
N SER A 339 -24.08 21.11 14.91
CA SER A 339 -23.82 19.95 15.74
C SER A 339 -22.31 19.66 15.76
N PRO A 340 -21.74 19.33 16.93
CA PRO A 340 -20.34 18.91 17.03
C PRO A 340 -20.13 17.46 16.55
N ASN A 341 -21.08 16.91 15.77
CA ASN A 341 -21.09 15.51 15.37
C ASN A 341 -20.63 15.43 13.91
N ASP A 342 -19.32 15.21 13.71
CA ASP A 342 -18.62 15.15 12.42
C ASP A 342 -19.10 14.02 11.47
N ALA A 343 -20.14 13.28 11.85
CA ALA A 343 -20.73 12.21 11.07
C ALA A 343 -21.57 12.72 9.88
N LEU A 344 -22.02 13.98 9.91
CA LEU A 344 -22.79 14.61 8.83
C LEU A 344 -21.99 15.75 8.22
N ARG A 345 -21.17 15.42 7.20
CA ARG A 345 -20.37 16.37 6.43
C ARG A 345 -21.21 17.25 5.49
N SER A 346 -22.36 17.77 5.94
CA SER A 346 -23.23 18.65 5.12
C SER A 346 -22.58 19.98 4.77
N SER A 347 -21.43 20.29 5.39
CA SER A 347 -20.60 21.44 5.10
C SER A 347 -19.64 21.22 3.93
N TRP A 348 -19.41 19.97 3.49
CA TRP A 348 -18.38 19.65 2.50
C TRP A 348 -18.98 19.47 1.11
N TYR A 349 -18.20 19.78 0.09
CA TYR A 349 -18.52 19.49 -1.30
C TYR A 349 -17.25 19.16 -2.09
N LEU A 350 -17.45 18.52 -3.24
CA LEU A 350 -16.42 18.29 -4.25
C LEU A 350 -17.03 18.71 -5.59
N ALA A 351 -16.27 19.44 -6.41
CA ALA A 351 -16.72 19.82 -7.74
C ALA A 351 -15.94 19.01 -8.78
N GLU A 352 -16.61 18.05 -9.41
CA GLU A 352 -16.07 17.22 -10.50
C GLU A 352 -16.06 18.03 -11.81
N LEU A 353 -15.22 19.07 -11.88
CA LEU A 353 -15.16 19.99 -13.03
C LEU A 353 -14.63 19.33 -14.30
N GLU A 354 -13.90 18.24 -14.17
CA GLU A 354 -13.45 17.39 -15.28
C GLU A 354 -14.62 16.70 -16.00
N GLY A 355 -15.78 16.58 -15.33
CA GLY A 355 -16.99 16.00 -15.89
C GLY A 355 -16.76 14.59 -16.43
N ILE A 356 -16.93 14.40 -17.74
CA ILE A 356 -16.75 13.09 -18.37
C ILE A 356 -15.29 12.77 -18.74
N TYR A 357 -14.39 13.74 -18.62
CA TYR A 357 -12.99 13.63 -19.04
C TYR A 357 -12.11 13.15 -17.87
N ILE A 358 -12.29 11.88 -17.50
CA ILE A 358 -11.56 11.22 -16.42
C ILE A 358 -10.58 10.19 -17.01
N GLY A 359 -9.35 10.16 -16.50
CA GLY A 359 -8.31 9.22 -16.93
C GLY A 359 -8.06 9.28 -18.43
N TYR A 360 -8.01 8.11 -19.09
CA TYR A 360 -7.74 8.01 -20.53
C TYR A 360 -8.67 8.89 -21.38
N LYS A 361 -9.91 9.16 -20.95
CA LYS A 361 -10.83 10.02 -21.73
C LYS A 361 -10.30 11.44 -21.86
N TYR A 362 -9.65 11.97 -20.84
CA TYR A 362 -9.03 13.29 -20.93
C TYR A 362 -7.81 13.24 -21.85
N TYR A 363 -6.89 12.35 -21.53
CA TYR A 363 -5.58 12.20 -22.16
C TYR A 363 -5.68 11.89 -23.67
N GLU A 364 -6.49 10.90 -24.05
CA GLU A 364 -6.69 10.52 -25.45
C GLU A 364 -7.46 11.59 -26.24
N THR A 365 -8.43 12.27 -25.61
CA THR A 365 -9.17 13.36 -26.28
C THR A 365 -8.26 14.55 -26.53
N ARG A 366 -7.46 14.97 -25.53
CA ARG A 366 -6.52 16.09 -25.67
C ARG A 366 -5.48 15.82 -26.75
N TYR A 367 -4.95 14.60 -26.79
CA TYR A 367 -4.05 14.16 -27.85
C TYR A 367 -4.71 14.26 -29.24
N TYR A 368 -5.88 13.64 -29.40
CA TYR A 368 -6.60 13.65 -30.69
C TYR A 368 -6.93 15.07 -31.16
N ASP A 369 -7.42 15.93 -30.27
CA ASP A 369 -7.75 17.31 -30.60
C ASP A 369 -6.50 18.12 -30.97
N THR A 370 -5.36 17.85 -30.32
CA THR A 370 -4.09 18.49 -30.71
C THR A 370 -3.66 18.06 -32.10
N VAL A 371 -3.66 16.76 -32.39
CA VAL A 371 -3.26 16.23 -33.70
C VAL A 371 -4.18 16.73 -34.82
N THR A 372 -5.47 16.91 -34.53
CA THR A 372 -6.46 17.38 -35.51
C THR A 372 -6.61 18.91 -35.57
N GLY A 373 -5.94 19.65 -34.69
CA GLY A 373 -6.04 21.12 -34.59
C GLY A 373 -7.40 21.61 -34.10
N ALA A 374 -8.11 20.80 -33.30
CA ALA A 374 -9.39 21.14 -32.70
C ALA A 374 -9.20 21.81 -31.34
N GLY A 375 -10.12 22.73 -30.99
CA GLY A 375 -10.29 23.22 -29.62
C GLY A 375 -9.10 23.94 -28.97
N ASN A 376 -8.06 24.32 -29.72
CA ASN A 376 -6.78 24.82 -29.20
C ASN A 376 -6.12 23.85 -28.19
N ALA A 377 -6.33 22.54 -28.34
CA ALA A 377 -5.89 21.54 -27.37
C ALA A 377 -4.36 21.43 -27.21
N SER A 378 -3.59 21.97 -28.16
CA SER A 378 -2.13 22.04 -28.09
C SER A 378 -1.63 22.99 -27.00
N GLU A 379 -2.38 24.03 -26.68
CA GLU A 379 -2.04 24.97 -25.62
C GLU A 379 -2.34 24.33 -24.26
N ALA A 380 -1.46 24.54 -23.28
CA ALA A 380 -1.67 24.16 -21.90
C ALA A 380 -1.86 25.43 -21.06
N ALA A 381 -2.77 25.40 -20.08
CA ALA A 381 -2.76 26.45 -19.06
C ALA A 381 -1.52 26.28 -18.16
N HIS A 382 -1.04 27.39 -17.60
CA HIS A 382 0.13 27.37 -16.74
C HIS A 382 -0.06 26.40 -15.56
N GLY A 383 0.84 25.42 -15.44
CA GLY A 383 0.79 24.38 -14.40
C GLY A 383 -0.01 23.12 -14.77
N GLU A 384 -0.50 22.98 -16.01
CA GLU A 384 -1.14 21.73 -16.47
C GLU A 384 -0.15 20.66 -16.93
N THR A 385 1.09 21.04 -17.28
CA THR A 385 2.14 20.12 -17.73
C THR A 385 3.17 19.90 -16.62
N ALA A 386 3.72 18.68 -16.55
CA ALA A 386 4.75 18.33 -15.57
C ALA A 386 6.03 19.17 -15.73
N ASP A 387 6.36 19.58 -16.96
CA ASP A 387 7.52 20.42 -17.29
C ASP A 387 7.23 21.94 -17.17
N GLY A 388 6.01 22.33 -16.78
CA GLY A 388 5.60 23.71 -16.57
C GLY A 388 5.50 24.57 -17.83
N LYS A 389 5.51 23.97 -19.03
CA LYS A 389 5.37 24.67 -20.31
C LYS A 389 3.92 24.95 -20.68
N ASP A 390 3.71 25.96 -21.52
CA ASP A 390 2.38 26.39 -21.99
C ASP A 390 1.88 25.60 -23.22
N VAL A 391 2.58 24.52 -23.60
CA VAL A 391 2.24 23.71 -24.79
C VAL A 391 2.45 22.24 -24.46
N TRP A 392 1.47 21.41 -24.81
CA TRP A 392 1.58 19.96 -24.71
C TRP A 392 2.55 19.42 -25.76
N ASN A 393 3.55 18.65 -25.33
CA ASN A 393 4.52 18.04 -26.24
C ASN A 393 4.09 16.60 -26.60
N TYR A 394 3.95 16.32 -27.90
CA TYR A 394 3.46 15.04 -28.43
C TYR A 394 4.42 14.37 -29.45
N ILE A 395 5.73 14.67 -29.42
CA ILE A 395 6.67 14.32 -30.51
C ILE A 395 6.81 12.79 -30.77
N ALA A 396 6.56 12.45 -32.05
CA ALA A 396 7.05 11.33 -32.87
C ALA A 396 6.65 9.88 -32.53
N VAL A 397 5.45 9.54 -33.00
CA VAL A 397 4.95 8.18 -33.25
C VAL A 397 5.88 7.40 -34.19
N SER A 398 6.38 6.25 -33.74
CA SER A 398 6.47 5.11 -34.65
C SER A 398 5.97 3.77 -34.09
N THR A 399 5.82 3.56 -32.76
CA THR A 399 5.44 2.22 -32.26
C THR A 399 4.71 2.10 -30.89
N GLY A 400 4.33 3.17 -30.15
CA GLY A 400 3.82 3.04 -28.76
C GLY A 400 2.39 3.60 -28.49
N PRO A 401 1.71 3.17 -27.40
CA PRO A 401 0.40 3.68 -26.99
C PRO A 401 0.45 5.12 -26.44
N ALA A 402 -0.63 5.88 -26.62
CA ALA A 402 -0.68 7.33 -26.42
C ALA A 402 -0.55 7.84 -24.96
N TRP A 403 -0.76 6.99 -23.95
CA TRP A 403 -0.48 7.34 -22.55
C TRP A 403 1.01 7.52 -22.25
N LYS A 404 1.92 6.90 -23.02
CA LYS A 404 3.36 7.20 -22.99
C LYS A 404 3.71 8.56 -23.65
N ILE A 405 2.78 9.14 -24.42
CA ILE A 405 3.02 10.35 -25.23
C ILE A 405 2.76 11.63 -24.43
N LEU A 406 1.92 11.60 -23.40
CA LEU A 406 1.70 12.75 -22.50
C LEU A 406 2.88 13.02 -21.57
N GLN A 407 4.00 12.32 -21.79
CA GLN A 407 5.12 12.08 -20.87
C GLN A 407 6.47 12.23 -21.58
N SER A 408 6.64 13.23 -22.44
CA SER A 408 7.98 13.51 -22.96
C SER A 408 8.27 15.01 -22.94
N LEU A 409 8.75 15.48 -21.80
CA LEU A 409 10.10 16.07 -21.66
C LEU A 409 10.52 16.15 -20.20
#